data_AF-A0A7J2NM52-F1
#
_entry.id   AF-A0A7J2NM52-F1
#
_cell.length_a   1.000
_cell.length_b   1.000
_cell.length_c   1.000
_cell.angle_alpha   90.00
_cell.angle_beta   90.00
_cell.angle_gamma   90.00
#
_symmetry.space_group_name_H-M   'P 1'
#
loop_
_entity.id
_entity.type
_entity.pdbx_description
1 polymer ?
#
loop_
_entity_poly.entity_id
_entity_poly.type
_entity_poly.pdbx_seq_one_letter_code
_entity_poly.pdbx_strand_id
1 'polypeptide(L)' 'LSDLMRIKGVGEEYSDLLEEAGVDTVVELAQRNPDNLYAKLLEVNEEKNLVRRLPNLEDVTSWVNQAKTLPRKIEY' A
#
# COMPACT_ATOMS: atom_id res chain seq x y z
N LEU A 1 15.05 0.13 -0.04
CA LEU A 1 14.00 -0.46 -0.90
C LEU A 1 12.92 -0.94 0.03
N SER A 2 11.75 -0.30 0.06
CA SER A 2 10.64 -0.70 0.92
C SER A 2 10.17 -2.11 0.54
N ASP A 3 9.78 -2.92 1.53
CA ASP A 3 9.26 -4.28 1.31
C ASP A 3 8.00 -4.27 0.42
N LEU A 4 7.26 -3.15 0.43
CA LEU A 4 6.09 -2.90 -0.42
C LEU A 4 6.41 -2.84 -1.91
N MET A 5 7.62 -2.42 -2.28
CA MET A 5 8.04 -2.33 -3.69
C MET A 5 8.16 -3.71 -4.37
N ARG A 6 8.01 -4.81 -3.61
CA ARG A 6 7.89 -6.17 -4.15
C ARG A 6 6.52 -6.41 -4.81
N ILE A 7 5.54 -5.56 -4.54
CA ILE A 7 4.20 -5.64 -5.09
C ILE A 7 4.17 -4.97 -6.46
N LYS A 8 3.66 -5.67 -7.46
CA LYS A 8 3.56 -5.12 -8.81
C LYS A 8 2.55 -3.97 -8.81
N GLY A 9 3.01 -2.80 -9.25
CA GLY A 9 2.24 -1.57 -9.31
C GLY A 9 2.46 -0.63 -8.11
N VAL A 10 3.20 -1.06 -7.09
CA VAL A 10 3.64 -0.19 -5.99
C VAL A 10 5.03 0.34 -6.31
N GLY A 11 5.09 1.58 -6.77
CA GLY A 11 6.34 2.34 -6.93
C GLY A 11 6.73 3.07 -5.64
N GLU A 12 7.76 3.90 -5.71
CA GLU A 12 8.23 4.74 -4.59
C GLU A 12 7.10 5.64 -4.05
N GLU A 13 6.44 6.41 -4.94
CA GLU A 13 5.36 7.34 -4.52
C GLU A 13 4.19 6.63 -3.82
N TYR A 14 3.81 5.42 -4.28
CA TYR A 14 2.75 4.64 -3.63
C TYR A 14 3.24 3.95 -2.35
N SER A 15 4.53 3.59 -2.27
CA SER A 15 5.13 3.08 -1.04
C SER A 15 5.06 4.16 0.04
N ASP A 16 5.44 5.40 -0.28
CA ASP A 16 5.40 6.52 0.65
C ASP A 16 3.96 6.82 1.07
N LEU A 17 3.00 6.80 0.13
CA LEU A 17 1.58 6.98 0.46
C LEU A 17 1.05 5.87 1.39
N LEU A 18 1.46 4.62 1.18
CA LEU A 18 1.08 3.48 2.02
C LEU A 18 1.68 3.61 3.42
N GLU A 19 2.95 3.99 3.52
CA GLU A 19 3.65 4.25 4.79
C GLU A 19 2.93 5.36 5.57
N GLU A 20 2.59 6.47 4.91
CA GLU A 20 1.85 7.58 5.50
C GLU A 20 0.38 7.22 5.86
N ALA A 21 -0.16 6.16 5.26
CA ALA A 21 -1.44 5.54 5.64
C ALA A 21 -1.30 4.48 6.75
N GLY A 22 -0.09 4.28 7.30
CA GLY A 22 0.23 3.34 8.38
C GLY A 22 0.40 1.90 7.90
N VAL A 23 0.97 1.71 6.71
CA VAL A 23 1.29 0.42 6.13
C VAL A 23 2.73 0.44 5.64
N ASP A 24 3.64 -0.12 6.42
CA ASP A 24 5.09 -0.08 6.16
C ASP A 24 5.60 -1.40 5.53
N THR A 25 4.89 -2.50 5.73
CA THR A 25 5.32 -3.85 5.32
C THR A 25 4.27 -4.61 4.50
N VAL A 26 4.70 -5.62 3.73
CA VAL A 26 3.74 -6.50 3.00
C VAL A 26 2.85 -7.28 3.97
N VAL A 27 3.31 -7.55 5.20
CA VAL A 27 2.52 -8.28 6.20
C VAL A 27 1.36 -7.45 6.69
N GLU A 28 1.59 -6.16 6.96
CA GLU A 28 0.53 -5.23 7.36
C GLU A 28 -0.46 -5.03 6.23
N LEU A 29 0.04 -4.82 5.00
CA LEU A 29 -0.82 -4.66 3.82
C LEU A 29 -1.71 -5.88 3.59
N ALA A 30 -1.18 -7.10 3.77
CA ALA A 30 -1.95 -8.33 3.63
C ALA A 30 -3.11 -8.46 4.63
N GLN A 31 -3.05 -7.76 5.76
CA GLN A 31 -4.07 -7.78 6.82
C GLN A 31 -5.10 -6.65 6.68
N ARG A 32 -4.87 -5.67 5.81
CA ARG A 32 -5.77 -4.54 5.62
C ARG A 32 -7.04 -4.94 4.85
N ASN A 33 -8.13 -4.25 5.15
CA ASN A 33 -9.33 -4.24 4.33
C ASN A 33 -9.13 -3.24 3.16
N PRO A 34 -9.29 -3.65 1.89
CA PRO A 34 -9.03 -2.78 0.74
C PRO A 34 -9.88 -1.51 0.70
N ASP A 35 -11.18 -1.59 1.01
CA ASP A 35 -12.08 -0.44 1.00
C ASP A 35 -11.68 0.62 2.03
N ASN A 36 -11.38 0.18 3.26
CA ASN A 36 -10.93 1.06 4.33
C ASN A 36 -9.55 1.66 4.02
N LEU A 37 -8.64 0.85 3.48
CA LEU A 37 -7.31 1.33 3.09
C LEU A 37 -7.42 2.37 1.97
N TYR A 38 -8.25 2.12 0.95
CA TYR A 38 -8.47 3.07 -0.12
C TYR A 38 -8.99 4.41 0.38
N ALA A 39 -10.01 4.41 1.25
CA ALA A 39 -10.51 5.63 1.88
C ALA A 39 -9.38 6.38 2.61
N LYS A 40 -8.54 5.65 3.36
CA LYS A 40 -7.41 6.26 4.08
C LYS A 40 -6.36 6.86 3.14
N LEU A 41 -6.06 6.19 2.02
CA LEU A 41 -5.12 6.69 1.01
C LEU A 41 -5.63 7.98 0.36
N LEU A 42 -6.94 8.11 0.15
CA LEU A 42 -7.56 9.35 -0.34
C LEU A 42 -7.37 10.49 0.67
N GLU A 43 -7.71 10.26 1.94
CA GLU A 43 -7.56 11.25 3.01
C GLU A 43 -6.10 11.72 3.13
N VAL A 44 -5.15 10.77 3.22
CA VAL A 44 -3.73 11.09 3.37
C VAL A 44 -3.20 11.85 2.16
N ASN A 45 -3.61 11.48 0.94
CA ASN A 45 -3.15 12.19 -0.25
C ASN A 45 -3.79 13.58 -0.40
N GLU A 46 -5.02 13.78 0.07
CA GLU A 46 -5.65 15.10 0.12
C GLU A 46 -4.86 16.03 1.05
N GLU A 47 -4.40 15.52 2.19
CA GLU A 47 -3.60 16.29 3.15
C GLU A 47 -2.16 16.53 2.68
N LYS A 48 -1.50 15.50 2.12
CA LYS A 48 -0.04 15.51 1.90
C LYS A 48 0.39 15.62 0.45
N ASN A 49 -0.51 15.39 -0.51
CA ASN A 49 -0.26 15.46 -1.95
C ASN A 49 0.98 14.63 -2.39
N LEU A 50 1.07 13.39 -1.91
CA LEU A 50 2.21 12.48 -2.13
C LEU A 50 2.23 11.90 -3.54
N VAL A 51 1.05 11.59 -4.11
CA VAL A 51 0.91 11.05 -5.46
C VAL A 51 0.13 11.99 -6.35
N ARG A 52 0.58 12.12 -7.60
CA ARG A 52 -0.13 12.88 -8.63
C ARG A 52 -1.37 12.17 -9.15
N ARG A 53 -1.33 10.83 -9.16
CA ARG A 53 -2.44 9.97 -9.54
C ARG A 53 -2.76 9.08 -8.36
N LEU A 54 -3.99 9.17 -7.87
CA LEU A 54 -4.50 8.27 -6.86
C LEU A 54 -4.70 6.86 -7.46
N PRO A 55 -4.42 5.79 -6.70
CA PRO A 55 -4.82 4.46 -7.09
C PRO A 55 -6.34 4.36 -7.16
N ASN A 56 -6.87 3.37 -7.88
CA ASN A 56 -8.29 3.01 -7.77
C ASN A 56 -8.46 1.86 -6.76
N LEU A 57 -9.72 1.53 -6.42
CA LEU A 57 -10.01 0.46 -5.47
C LEU A 57 -9.50 -0.92 -5.95
N GLU A 58 -9.48 -1.17 -7.26
CA GLU A 58 -8.98 -2.43 -7.83
C GLU A 58 -7.46 -2.55 -7.67
N ASP A 59 -6.72 -1.44 -7.81
CA ASP A 59 -5.28 -1.38 -7.55
C ASP A 59 -4.98 -1.74 -6.09
N VAL A 60 -5.67 -1.09 -5.14
CA VAL A 60 -5.51 -1.36 -3.71
C VAL A 60 -5.88 -2.81 -3.38
N THR A 61 -6.96 -3.32 -3.95
CA THR A 61 -7.38 -4.72 -3.79
C THR A 61 -6.33 -5.69 -4.34
N SER A 62 -5.76 -5.39 -5.50
CA SER A 62 -4.67 -6.15 -6.10
C SER A 62 -3.44 -6.16 -5.21
N TRP A 63 -3.06 -5.01 -4.64
CA TRP A 63 -1.91 -4.91 -3.74
C TRP A 63 -2.09 -5.76 -2.48
N VAL A 64 -3.25 -5.68 -1.83
CA VAL A 64 -3.58 -6.50 -0.65
C VAL A 64 -3.53 -8.00 -1.00
N ASN A 65 -4.08 -8.40 -2.15
CA ASN A 65 -4.07 -9.80 -2.58
C ASN A 65 -2.65 -10.30 -2.91
N GLN A 66 -1.85 -9.50 -3.61
CA GLN A 66 -0.45 -9.82 -3.86
C GLN A 66 0.33 -9.97 -2.55
N ALA A 67 0.14 -9.05 -1.61
CA ALA A 67 0.78 -9.08 -0.30
C ALA A 67 0.50 -10.37 0.47
N LYS A 68 -0.74 -10.91 0.39
CA LYS A 68 -1.11 -12.21 1.00
C LYS A 68 -0.37 -13.41 0.40
N THR A 69 0.07 -13.31 -0.86
CA THR A 69 0.77 -14.38 -1.57
C THR A 69 2.30 -14.27 -1.47
N LEU A 70 2.81 -13.13 -1.02
CA LEU A 70 4.25 -12.93 -0.90
C LEU A 70 4.79 -13.66 0.35
N PRO A 71 5.88 -14.43 0.22
CA PRO A 71 6.53 -15.00 1.37
C PRO A 71 7.06 -13.87 2.25
N ARG A 72 6.89 -14.02 3.57
CA ARG A 72 7.51 -13.17 4.58
C ARG A 72 9.02 -13.19 4.35
N LYS A 73 9.60 -12.03 4.03
CA LYS A 73 11.07 -11.87 3.89
C LYS A 73 11.69 -11.15 5.09
N ILE A 74 10.88 -10.59 5.99
CA ILE A 74 11.34 -9.91 7.19
C ILE A 74 11.11 -10.85 8.37
N GLU A 75 12.19 -11.41 8.91
CA GLU A 75 12.25 -11.91 10.28
C GLU A 75 12.45 -10.70 11.21
N TYR A 76 11.61 -10.57 12.22
CA TYR A 76 11.65 -9.50 13.24
C TYR A 76 12.78 -9.72 14.25
#